data_AF-A0A2J6STG2-F1
#
_entry.id   AF-A0A2J6STG2-F1
#
_cell.length_a   1.000
_cell.length_b   1.000
_cell.length_c   1.000
_cell.angle_alpha   90.00
_cell.angle_beta   90.00
_cell.angle_gamma   90.00
#
_symmetry.space_group_name_H-M   'P 1'
#
loop_
_entity.id
_entity.type
_entity.pdbx_description
1 polymer ?
#
loop_
_entity_poly.entity_id
_entity_poly.type
_entity_poly.pdbx_seq_one_letter_code
_entity_poly.pdbx_strand_id
1 'polypeptide(L)'
;MASPIQQTITRLISHYPWATSPLIVGAPMKVIAGPSLAIAVSSAGGLGFIGPGASPSDLESSLSLASQLISSSPSLSKFAQETGTLPIGVGFQTWAGDLRVATQVLEKFKPSAVWLFAPRHGQKELDEWSRKIREVSRGTKIWIQVPSVADAVAAAKSEERADVLVVQGADAGGHSRSKGAGIITLLPEVYDAVNDGVEPENQIPLIAAGGIIEQRGAGAAMVLGAAGVAMGTRFLASREATINRGYQRHIVDASDGGQNTVRTQLYNWLRGERNWPAGWDARGLVNESWRDHDKGVEFERNRELYAEAAKKGEGGWGERGRMATYAGTGVGLVRGVKGAGEIVSEVRDGIRKVISRASNEL
;
A
#
# COMPACT_ATOMS: atom_id res chain seq x y z
N MET A 1 32.13 -7.41 6.50
CA MET A 1 31.51 -6.27 5.79
C MET A 1 30.01 -6.54 5.69
N ALA A 2 29.16 -5.52 5.83
CA ALA A 2 27.71 -5.68 5.68
C ALA A 2 27.36 -6.02 4.22
N SER A 3 26.38 -6.90 4.00
CA SER A 3 25.92 -7.24 2.63
C SER A 3 25.30 -6.02 1.94
N PRO A 4 25.27 -5.96 0.59
CA PRO A 4 24.65 -4.84 -0.13
C PRO A 4 23.21 -4.55 0.32
N ILE A 5 22.41 -5.59 0.55
CA ILE A 5 21.04 -5.46 1.06
C ILE A 5 21.00 -4.88 2.48
N GLN A 6 21.95 -5.23 3.35
CA GLN A 6 22.03 -4.68 4.71
C GLN A 6 22.40 -3.20 4.69
N GLN A 7 23.26 -2.77 3.77
CA GLN A 7 23.58 -1.35 3.55
C GLN A 7 22.35 -0.58 3.05
N THR A 8 21.63 -1.15 2.07
CA THR A 8 20.36 -0.61 1.55
C THR A 8 19.31 -0.46 2.65
N ILE A 9 19.12 -1.47 3.52
CA ILE A 9 18.21 -1.41 4.67
C ILE A 9 18.65 -0.32 5.66
N THR A 10 19.94 -0.23 5.95
CA THR A 10 20.47 0.77 6.89
C THR A 10 20.22 2.19 6.37
N ARG A 11 20.47 2.44 5.08
CA ARG A 11 20.18 3.73 4.43
C ARG A 11 18.69 4.04 4.44
N LEU A 12 17.83 3.07 4.11
CA LEU A 12 16.37 3.23 4.15
C LEU A 12 15.91 3.68 5.54
N ILE A 13 16.32 2.98 6.60
CA ILE A 13 15.91 3.29 7.97
C ILE A 13 16.48 4.64 8.45
N SER A 14 17.65 5.05 7.98
CA SER A 14 18.23 6.36 8.34
C SER A 14 17.34 7.55 7.93
N HIS A 15 16.46 7.38 6.95
CA HIS A 15 15.47 8.39 6.56
C HIS A 15 14.23 8.43 7.45
N TYR A 16 14.03 7.40 8.29
CA TYR A 16 12.86 7.23 9.14
C TYR A 16 13.31 6.88 10.57
N PRO A 17 13.78 7.85 11.36
CA PRO A 17 14.48 7.59 12.63
C PRO A 17 13.61 6.94 13.72
N TRP A 18 12.29 6.95 13.58
CA TRP A 18 11.37 6.21 14.46
C TRP A 18 11.18 4.75 14.05
N ALA A 19 11.53 4.41 12.80
CA ALA A 19 11.24 3.12 12.23
C ALA A 19 12.28 2.07 12.62
N THR A 20 11.84 0.81 12.70
CA THR A 20 12.67 -0.34 13.07
C THR A 20 12.67 -1.36 11.94
N SER A 21 13.86 -1.87 11.61
CA SER A 21 14.04 -2.94 10.62
C SER A 21 13.71 -4.33 11.21
N PRO A 22 13.11 -5.25 10.43
CA PRO A 22 12.56 -5.07 9.08
C PRO A 22 11.40 -4.06 9.04
N LEU A 23 11.40 -3.21 8.00
CA LEU A 23 10.39 -2.16 7.86
C LEU A 23 9.04 -2.77 7.48
N ILE A 24 8.05 -2.54 8.34
CA ILE A 24 6.65 -2.90 8.08
C ILE A 24 5.89 -1.64 7.71
N VAL A 25 5.30 -1.64 6.52
CA VAL A 25 4.63 -0.48 5.93
C VAL A 25 3.12 -0.71 5.89
N GLY A 26 2.36 0.25 6.41
CA GLY A 26 0.92 0.33 6.23
C GLY A 26 0.63 1.03 4.92
N ALA A 27 0.17 0.30 3.91
CA ALA A 27 -0.02 0.84 2.56
C ALA A 27 -1.10 1.94 2.52
N PRO A 28 -0.96 2.95 1.63
CA PRO A 28 -2.02 3.91 1.39
C PRO A 28 -3.23 3.21 0.76
N MET A 29 -4.37 3.26 1.44
CA MET A 29 -5.64 2.70 0.96
C MET A 29 -6.66 3.82 0.88
N LYS A 30 -7.14 4.13 -0.33
CA LYS A 30 -8.06 5.25 -0.59
C LYS A 30 -9.23 5.21 0.40
N VAL A 31 -9.45 6.32 1.11
CA VAL A 31 -10.45 6.52 2.20
C VAL A 31 -10.25 5.66 3.45
N ILE A 32 -9.65 4.46 3.34
CA ILE A 32 -9.56 3.50 4.45
C ILE A 32 -8.36 3.77 5.36
N ALA A 33 -7.20 4.07 4.77
CA ALA A 33 -6.00 4.37 5.53
C ALA A 33 -6.00 5.84 5.95
N GLY A 34 -6.71 6.14 7.05
CA GLY A 34 -6.75 7.47 7.64
C GLY A 34 -5.58 7.77 8.59
N PRO A 35 -5.57 8.97 9.21
CA PRO A 35 -4.53 9.40 10.14
C PRO A 35 -4.29 8.43 11.29
N SER A 36 -5.35 7.91 11.91
CA SER A 36 -5.24 6.98 13.06
C SER A 36 -4.49 5.70 12.70
N LEU A 37 -4.74 5.12 11.53
CA LEU A 37 -4.01 3.94 11.07
C LEU A 37 -2.54 4.27 10.79
N ALA A 38 -2.28 5.36 10.06
CA ALA A 38 -0.92 5.75 9.72
C ALA A 38 -0.06 5.97 10.97
N ILE A 39 -0.60 6.67 11.97
CA ILE A 39 0.08 6.94 13.23
C ILE A 39 0.27 5.66 14.03
N ALA A 40 -0.74 4.80 14.15
CA ALA A 40 -0.59 3.56 14.90
C ALA A 40 0.51 2.64 14.31
N VAL A 41 0.66 2.61 12.99
CA VAL A 41 1.76 1.90 12.33
C VAL A 41 3.11 2.57 12.63
N SER A 42 3.21 3.88 12.48
CA SER A 42 4.45 4.62 12.73
C SER A 42 4.88 4.56 14.20
N SER A 43 3.95 4.69 15.16
CA SER A 43 4.22 4.56 16.59
C SER A 43 4.76 3.19 16.98
N ALA A 44 4.45 2.13 16.22
CA ALA A 44 4.99 0.78 16.41
C ALA A 44 6.33 0.55 15.67
N GLY A 45 6.98 1.62 15.22
CA GLY A 45 8.24 1.57 14.47
C GLY A 45 8.08 1.12 13.02
N GLY A 46 6.85 1.08 12.49
CA GLY A 46 6.60 0.92 11.05
C GLY A 46 6.65 2.26 10.32
N LEU A 47 6.17 2.26 9.08
CA LEU A 47 5.84 3.49 8.34
C LEU A 47 4.40 3.42 7.87
N GLY A 48 3.53 4.25 8.45
CA GLY A 48 2.14 4.32 8.05
C GLY A 48 1.91 5.37 6.96
N PHE A 49 1.14 5.02 5.93
CA PHE A 49 0.70 5.95 4.89
C PHE A 49 -0.78 6.30 5.03
N ILE A 50 -1.11 7.58 4.91
CA ILE A 50 -2.47 8.02 4.68
C ILE A 50 -2.80 7.80 3.20
N GLY A 51 -3.94 7.18 2.91
CA GLY A 51 -4.43 6.97 1.55
C GLY A 51 -5.10 8.23 0.97
N PRO A 52 -5.25 8.33 -0.37
CA PRO A 52 -6.01 9.41 -0.99
C PRO A 52 -7.43 9.49 -0.40
N GLY A 53 -7.94 10.72 -0.23
CA GLY A 53 -9.34 10.94 0.14
C GLY A 53 -10.33 10.65 -1.00
N ALA A 54 -11.58 11.01 -0.79
CA ALA A 54 -12.60 10.99 -1.84
C ALA A 54 -12.38 12.16 -2.82
N SER A 55 -11.95 13.30 -2.29
CA SER A 55 -11.60 14.51 -3.03
C SER A 55 -10.15 14.96 -2.74
N PRO A 56 -9.51 15.75 -3.62
CA PRO A 56 -8.18 16.31 -3.36
C PRO A 56 -8.11 17.16 -2.07
N SER A 57 -9.18 17.83 -1.67
CA SER A 57 -9.21 18.69 -0.48
C SER A 57 -9.21 17.91 0.86
N ASP A 58 -9.55 16.63 0.85
CA ASP A 58 -9.57 15.78 2.06
C ASP A 58 -8.16 15.55 2.64
N LEU A 59 -7.12 15.81 1.85
CA LEU A 59 -5.74 15.61 2.29
C LEU A 59 -5.35 16.58 3.41
N GLU A 60 -5.76 17.85 3.31
CA GLU A 60 -5.41 18.88 4.31
C GLU A 60 -6.05 18.57 5.68
N SER A 61 -7.32 18.17 5.70
CA SER A 61 -8.00 17.80 6.95
C SER A 61 -7.35 16.56 7.58
N SER A 62 -6.99 15.56 6.75
CA SER A 62 -6.30 14.35 7.20
C SER A 62 -4.92 14.66 7.80
N LEU A 63 -4.12 15.51 7.14
CA LEU A 63 -2.80 15.88 7.64
C LEU A 63 -2.88 16.82 8.85
N SER A 64 -3.90 17.67 8.94
CA SER A 64 -4.16 18.48 10.14
C SER A 64 -4.43 17.59 11.35
N LEU A 65 -5.31 16.59 11.21
CA LEU A 65 -5.59 15.62 12.27
C LEU A 65 -4.34 14.79 12.60
N ALA A 66 -3.58 14.36 11.59
CA ALA A 66 -2.33 13.64 11.81
C ALA A 66 -1.34 14.46 12.63
N SER A 67 -1.16 15.74 12.30
CA SER A 67 -0.27 16.64 13.04
C SER A 67 -0.69 16.81 14.50
N GLN A 68 -2.00 16.89 14.78
CA GLN A 68 -2.52 16.94 16.14
C GLN A 68 -2.20 15.66 16.93
N LEU A 69 -2.51 14.50 16.34
CA LEU A 69 -2.25 13.20 16.97
C LEU A 69 -0.75 12.93 17.18
N ILE A 70 0.10 13.33 16.24
CA ILE A 70 1.57 13.25 16.36
C ILE A 70 2.05 14.11 17.52
N SER A 71 1.50 15.32 17.69
CA SER A 71 1.85 16.20 18.81
C SER A 71 1.50 15.58 20.18
N SER A 72 0.47 14.74 20.24
CA SER A 72 0.10 13.98 21.43
C SER A 72 0.90 12.68 21.65
N SER A 73 1.77 12.29 20.71
CA SER A 73 2.61 11.09 20.80
C SER A 73 4.06 11.48 21.13
N PRO A 74 4.56 11.26 22.37
CA PRO A 74 5.90 11.70 22.77
C PRO A 74 7.04 11.16 21.88
N SER A 75 6.93 9.93 21.39
CA SER A 75 7.94 9.33 20.50
C SER A 75 7.97 10.03 19.15
N LEU A 76 6.83 10.09 18.46
CA LEU A 76 6.70 10.69 17.14
C LEU A 76 6.89 12.21 17.11
N SER A 77 6.43 12.94 18.13
CA SER A 77 6.57 14.41 18.18
C SER A 77 8.03 14.84 18.23
N LYS A 78 8.88 14.11 18.96
CA LYS A 78 10.33 14.33 18.99
C LYS A 78 10.93 14.22 17.58
N PHE A 79 10.61 13.14 16.86
CA PHE A 79 11.13 12.94 15.49
C PHE A 79 10.61 13.97 14.50
N ALA A 80 9.35 14.41 14.67
CA ALA A 80 8.79 15.46 13.83
C ALA A 80 9.55 16.79 13.99
N GLN A 81 9.93 17.13 15.22
CA GLN A 81 10.73 18.33 15.53
C GLN A 81 12.16 18.21 15.00
N GLU A 82 12.81 17.06 15.17
CA GLU A 82 14.21 16.83 14.75
C GLU A 82 14.36 16.80 13.23
N THR A 83 13.42 16.16 12.52
CA THR A 83 13.51 15.99 11.06
C THR A 83 12.84 17.13 10.27
N GLY A 84 11.96 17.90 10.92
CA GLY A 84 11.11 18.89 10.25
C GLY A 84 10.06 18.27 9.31
N THR A 85 9.78 16.97 9.45
CA THR A 85 8.77 16.24 8.67
C THR A 85 7.83 15.45 9.57
N LEU A 86 6.57 15.29 9.18
CA LEU A 86 5.64 14.43 9.92
C LEU A 86 6.01 12.95 9.73
N PRO A 87 6.15 12.14 10.80
CA PRO A 87 6.60 10.74 10.75
C PRO A 87 5.55 9.75 10.20
N ILE A 88 5.00 10.08 9.04
CA ILE A 88 4.02 9.33 8.27
C ILE A 88 4.29 9.59 6.78
N GLY A 89 3.70 8.76 5.93
CA GLY A 89 3.63 9.02 4.51
C GLY A 89 2.21 9.40 4.04
N VAL A 90 2.11 9.85 2.79
CA VAL A 90 0.83 10.05 2.09
C VAL A 90 0.88 9.43 0.70
N GLY A 91 -0.22 8.84 0.24
CA GLY A 91 -0.33 8.24 -1.09
C GLY A 91 -1.13 9.10 -2.06
N PHE A 92 -0.73 9.08 -3.34
CA PHE A 92 -1.43 9.73 -4.45
C PHE A 92 -1.65 8.76 -5.61
N GLN A 93 -2.87 8.80 -6.15
CA GLN A 93 -3.18 8.26 -7.48
C GLN A 93 -2.89 9.38 -8.48
N THR A 94 -1.74 9.36 -9.15
CA THR A 94 -1.26 10.52 -9.93
C THR A 94 -2.17 10.85 -11.11
N TRP A 95 -2.84 9.84 -11.69
CA TRP A 95 -3.81 10.03 -12.77
C TRP A 95 -5.08 10.82 -12.38
N ALA A 96 -5.45 10.82 -11.10
CA ALA A 96 -6.66 11.44 -10.57
C ALA A 96 -6.38 12.56 -9.56
N GLY A 97 -5.15 12.65 -9.07
CA GLY A 97 -4.72 13.65 -8.11
C GLY A 97 -4.54 15.02 -8.75
N ASP A 98 -4.71 16.07 -7.95
CA ASP A 98 -4.36 17.42 -8.34
C ASP A 98 -2.99 17.76 -7.77
N LEU A 99 -1.98 17.85 -8.65
CA LEU A 99 -0.59 18.13 -8.25
C LEU A 99 -0.45 19.50 -7.58
N ARG A 100 -1.24 20.51 -7.98
CA ARG A 100 -1.18 21.85 -7.37
C ARG A 100 -1.69 21.79 -5.94
N VAL A 101 -2.86 21.17 -5.73
CA VAL A 101 -3.41 20.97 -4.38
C VAL A 101 -2.45 20.14 -3.53
N ALA A 102 -1.91 19.05 -4.09
CA ALA A 102 -0.94 18.21 -3.40
C ALA A 102 0.28 19.03 -2.92
N THR A 103 0.90 19.81 -3.80
CA THR A 103 2.10 20.60 -3.46
C THR A 103 1.82 21.66 -2.39
N GLN A 104 0.69 22.37 -2.45
CA GLN A 104 0.31 23.36 -1.43
C GLN A 104 0.19 22.73 -0.04
N VAL A 105 -0.46 21.57 0.03
CA VAL A 105 -0.65 20.85 1.29
C VAL A 105 0.68 20.26 1.78
N LEU A 106 1.49 19.69 0.88
CA LEU A 106 2.80 19.13 1.22
C LEU A 106 3.81 20.19 1.69
N GLU A 107 3.76 21.40 1.14
CA GLU A 107 4.57 22.54 1.61
C GLU A 107 4.27 22.87 3.07
N LYS A 108 3.00 22.81 3.46
CA LYS A 108 2.52 23.12 4.81
C LYS A 108 2.85 22.02 5.82
N PHE A 109 2.58 20.76 5.49
CA PHE A 109 2.62 19.65 6.47
C PHE A 109 3.87 18.76 6.37
N LYS A 110 4.53 18.69 5.21
CA LYS A 110 5.80 17.98 5.00
C LYS A 110 5.84 16.55 5.57
N PRO A 111 5.01 15.61 5.10
CA PRO A 111 5.15 14.20 5.50
C PRO A 111 6.52 13.64 5.10
N SER A 112 7.09 12.70 5.85
CA SER A 112 8.41 12.14 5.54
C SER A 112 8.46 11.32 4.25
N ALA A 113 7.32 10.89 3.73
CA ALA A 113 7.25 10.14 2.47
C ALA A 113 6.00 10.49 1.64
N VAL A 114 6.16 10.46 0.32
CA VAL A 114 5.06 10.50 -0.65
C VAL A 114 5.13 9.26 -1.52
N TRP A 115 4.00 8.53 -1.60
CA TRP A 115 3.83 7.33 -2.40
C TRP A 115 3.03 7.65 -3.67
N LEU A 116 3.67 7.53 -4.83
CA LEU A 116 3.09 7.79 -6.14
C LEU A 116 2.63 6.48 -6.80
N PHE A 117 1.41 6.48 -7.32
CA PHE A 117 0.78 5.28 -7.87
C PHE A 117 -0.08 5.59 -9.10
N ALA A 118 -0.08 4.62 -10.03
CA ALA A 118 -0.95 4.55 -11.21
C ALA A 118 -0.89 5.77 -12.14
N PRO A 119 0.26 6.11 -12.72
CA PRO A 119 0.33 7.20 -13.69
C PRO A 119 -0.48 6.88 -14.95
N ARG A 120 -1.12 7.90 -15.52
CA ARG A 120 -1.80 7.79 -16.82
C ARG A 120 -0.81 7.93 -17.96
N HIS A 121 0.17 8.81 -17.80
CA HIS A 121 1.16 9.15 -18.83
C HIS A 121 2.55 8.56 -18.54
N GLY A 122 2.60 7.48 -17.74
CA GLY A 122 3.81 6.72 -17.46
C GLY A 122 4.86 7.49 -16.64
N GLN A 123 6.14 7.18 -16.85
CA GLN A 123 7.24 7.71 -16.04
C GLN A 123 7.33 9.24 -16.03
N LYS A 124 7.04 9.91 -17.17
CA LYS A 124 7.09 11.37 -17.26
C LYS A 124 6.16 12.08 -16.26
N GLU A 125 4.99 11.50 -16.00
CA GLU A 125 4.05 12.00 -14.99
C GLU A 125 4.63 11.83 -13.59
N LEU A 126 5.23 10.67 -13.30
CA LEU A 126 5.90 10.43 -12.02
C LEU A 126 7.08 11.38 -11.81
N ASP A 127 7.83 11.70 -12.86
CA ASP A 127 8.95 12.66 -12.82
C ASP A 127 8.45 14.07 -12.49
N GLU A 128 7.36 14.51 -13.12
CA GLU A 128 6.74 15.81 -12.83
C GLU A 128 6.28 15.91 -11.38
N TRP A 129 5.57 14.89 -10.89
CA TRP A 129 5.14 14.82 -9.49
C TRP A 129 6.34 14.84 -8.54
N SER A 130 7.35 14.01 -8.79
CA SER A 130 8.55 13.89 -7.96
C SER A 130 9.29 15.23 -7.83
N ARG A 131 9.54 15.90 -8.96
CA ARG A 131 10.20 17.21 -9.00
C ARG A 131 9.43 18.25 -8.19
N LYS A 132 8.13 18.36 -8.43
CA LYS A 132 7.26 19.35 -7.76
C LYS A 132 7.14 19.11 -6.26
N ILE A 133 7.12 17.86 -5.82
CA ILE A 133 7.15 17.53 -4.40
C ILE A 133 8.49 17.92 -3.78
N ARG A 134 9.61 17.62 -4.44
CA ARG A 134 10.96 17.98 -3.95
C ARG A 134 11.18 19.49 -3.86
N GLU A 135 10.59 20.26 -4.78
CA GLU A 135 10.62 21.74 -4.75
C GLU A 135 10.00 22.29 -3.45
N VAL A 136 8.86 21.75 -3.00
CA VAL A 136 8.14 22.25 -1.82
C VAL A 136 8.50 21.56 -0.50
N SER A 137 9.07 20.36 -0.55
CA SER A 137 9.44 19.59 0.65
C SER A 137 10.65 18.69 0.42
N ARG A 138 11.86 19.26 0.55
CA ARG A 138 13.15 18.57 0.36
C ARG A 138 13.36 17.36 1.28
N GLY A 139 12.76 17.36 2.46
CA GLY A 139 12.85 16.25 3.43
C GLY A 139 11.94 15.06 3.10
N THR A 140 10.97 15.24 2.19
CA THR A 140 10.04 14.19 1.79
C THR A 140 10.70 13.22 0.83
N LYS A 141 10.65 11.92 1.15
CA LYS A 141 11.13 10.85 0.27
C LYS A 141 10.07 10.40 -0.72
N ILE A 142 10.48 10.17 -1.96
CA ILE A 142 9.59 9.75 -3.05
C ILE A 142 9.60 8.22 -3.18
N TRP A 143 8.44 7.62 -2.94
CA TRP A 143 8.18 6.20 -3.11
C TRP A 143 7.38 6.02 -4.40
N ILE A 144 7.85 5.20 -5.33
CA ILE A 144 7.14 4.91 -6.58
C ILE A 144 6.71 3.45 -6.55
N GLN A 145 5.40 3.21 -6.68
CA GLN A 145 4.88 1.85 -6.80
C GLN A 145 4.91 1.37 -8.24
N VAL A 146 5.60 0.25 -8.45
CA VAL A 146 5.87 -0.35 -9.75
C VAL A 146 5.25 -1.75 -9.82
N PRO A 147 4.39 -2.03 -10.81
CA PRO A 147 3.72 -3.33 -10.96
C PRO A 147 4.44 -4.27 -11.95
N SER A 148 5.58 -3.87 -12.51
CA SER A 148 6.36 -4.66 -13.48
C SER A 148 7.84 -4.30 -13.45
N VAL A 149 8.68 -5.18 -14.00
CA VAL A 149 10.12 -4.94 -14.19
C VAL A 149 10.38 -3.73 -15.10
N ALA A 150 9.60 -3.58 -16.18
CA ALA A 150 9.74 -2.44 -17.08
C ALA A 150 9.45 -1.11 -16.37
N ASP A 151 8.41 -1.05 -15.53
CA ASP A 151 8.10 0.14 -14.74
C ASP A 151 9.20 0.42 -13.69
N ALA A 152 9.76 -0.63 -13.07
CA ALA A 152 10.87 -0.50 -12.11
C ALA A 152 12.14 0.05 -12.76
N VAL A 153 12.54 -0.49 -13.92
CA VAL A 153 13.70 0.00 -14.68
C VAL A 153 13.51 1.44 -15.15
N ALA A 154 12.30 1.81 -15.58
CA ALA A 154 12.00 3.18 -15.98
C ALA A 154 12.16 4.17 -14.80
N ALA A 155 11.63 3.82 -13.63
CA ALA A 155 11.76 4.63 -12.42
C ALA A 155 13.21 4.70 -11.91
N ALA A 156 13.96 3.61 -12.00
CA ALA A 156 15.35 3.54 -11.55
C ALA A 156 16.32 4.36 -12.42
N LYS A 157 16.03 4.48 -13.73
CA LYS A 157 16.82 5.23 -14.71
C LYS A 157 16.39 6.70 -14.88
N SER A 158 15.31 7.12 -14.22
CA SER A 158 14.85 8.51 -14.28
C SER A 158 15.84 9.47 -13.60
N GLU A 159 15.95 10.68 -14.13
CA GLU A 159 16.66 11.79 -13.48
C GLU A 159 15.98 12.20 -12.17
N GLU A 160 14.65 12.05 -12.09
CA GLU A 160 13.85 12.25 -10.88
C GLU A 160 13.74 10.94 -10.09
N ARG A 161 14.89 10.34 -9.81
CA ARG A 161 15.01 8.98 -9.28
C ARG A 161 14.18 8.80 -8.00
N ALA A 162 13.52 7.65 -7.91
CA ALA A 162 12.80 7.24 -6.70
C ALA A 162 13.77 7.04 -5.53
N ASP A 163 13.37 7.46 -4.32
CA ASP A 163 14.08 7.12 -3.09
C ASP A 163 13.82 5.66 -2.69
N VAL A 164 12.63 5.13 -3.05
CA VAL A 164 12.18 3.76 -2.77
C VAL A 164 11.28 3.26 -3.91
N LEU A 165 11.44 2.00 -4.31
CA LEU A 165 10.48 1.32 -5.19
C LEU A 165 9.59 0.39 -4.38
N VAL A 166 8.28 0.51 -4.56
CA VAL A 166 7.32 -0.46 -4.03
C VAL A 166 6.94 -1.43 -5.13
N VAL A 167 7.43 -2.66 -5.04
CA VAL A 167 7.19 -3.71 -6.03
C VAL A 167 5.87 -4.41 -5.69
N GLN A 168 4.83 -4.14 -6.48
CA GLN A 168 3.49 -4.68 -6.24
C GLN A 168 3.22 -5.90 -7.14
N GLY A 169 3.13 -7.08 -6.54
CA GLY A 169 2.69 -8.29 -7.21
C GLY A 169 1.18 -8.34 -7.46
N ALA A 170 0.76 -9.16 -8.42
CA ALA A 170 -0.65 -9.37 -8.81
C ALA A 170 -1.53 -10.01 -7.72
N ASP A 171 -0.90 -10.43 -6.61
CA ASP A 171 -1.52 -10.90 -5.37
C ASP A 171 -2.19 -9.78 -4.57
N ALA A 172 -1.84 -8.52 -4.83
CA ALA A 172 -2.36 -7.37 -4.12
C ALA A 172 -3.87 -7.19 -4.31
N GLY A 173 -4.52 -6.65 -3.27
CA GLY A 173 -5.90 -6.18 -3.34
C GLY A 173 -6.00 -4.80 -3.98
N GLY A 174 -7.18 -4.46 -4.51
CA GLY A 174 -7.39 -3.19 -5.18
C GLY A 174 -6.67 -3.12 -6.51
N HIS A 175 -6.35 -1.91 -6.96
CA HIS A 175 -5.87 -1.68 -8.33
C HIS A 175 -4.42 -2.11 -8.56
N SER A 176 -4.19 -2.75 -9.70
CA SER A 176 -2.87 -3.15 -10.22
C SER A 176 -2.93 -3.27 -11.76
N ARG A 177 -1.81 -3.58 -12.41
CA ARG A 177 -1.81 -3.86 -13.86
C ARG A 177 -2.61 -5.12 -14.16
N SER A 178 -3.44 -5.07 -15.20
CA SER A 178 -4.19 -6.24 -15.71
C SER A 178 -3.30 -7.37 -16.22
N LYS A 179 -2.01 -7.16 -16.43
CA LYS A 179 -1.03 -8.24 -16.57
C LYS A 179 0.03 -7.99 -15.52
N GLY A 180 0.24 -8.95 -14.64
CA GLY A 180 1.20 -8.82 -13.55
C GLY A 180 1.64 -10.19 -13.06
N ALA A 181 2.87 -10.27 -12.57
CA ALA A 181 3.44 -11.45 -11.94
C ALA A 181 3.11 -11.48 -10.45
N GLY A 182 3.11 -12.67 -9.84
CA GLY A 182 3.02 -12.79 -8.39
C GLY A 182 4.27 -12.24 -7.70
N ILE A 183 4.16 -11.86 -6.42
CA ILE A 183 5.28 -11.21 -5.72
C ILE A 183 6.53 -12.09 -5.64
N ILE A 184 6.36 -13.42 -5.59
CA ILE A 184 7.47 -14.38 -5.50
C ILE A 184 8.41 -14.32 -6.71
N THR A 185 7.87 -14.14 -7.92
CA THR A 185 8.67 -14.05 -9.15
C THR A 185 9.04 -12.61 -9.47
N LEU A 186 8.12 -11.67 -9.24
CA LEU A 186 8.32 -10.26 -9.60
C LEU A 186 9.44 -9.60 -8.81
N LEU A 187 9.51 -9.86 -7.50
CA LEU A 187 10.44 -9.17 -6.61
C LEU A 187 11.93 -9.46 -6.94
N PRO A 188 12.39 -10.73 -7.07
CA PRO A 188 13.78 -10.99 -7.43
C PRO A 188 14.10 -10.51 -8.85
N GLU A 189 13.18 -10.67 -9.82
CA GLU A 189 13.41 -10.17 -11.18
C GLU A 189 13.57 -8.64 -11.23
N VAL A 190 12.81 -7.90 -10.41
CA VAL A 190 12.99 -6.46 -10.24
C VAL A 190 14.31 -6.16 -9.54
N TYR A 191 14.68 -6.89 -8.48
CA TYR A 191 15.93 -6.69 -7.76
C TYR A 191 17.11 -6.80 -8.72
N ASP A 192 17.20 -7.89 -9.47
CA ASP A 192 18.28 -8.13 -10.42
C ASP A 192 18.31 -7.01 -11.48
N ALA A 193 17.15 -6.65 -12.04
CA ALA A 193 17.06 -5.63 -13.09
C ALA A 193 17.46 -4.21 -12.66
N VAL A 194 17.34 -3.86 -11.37
CA VAL A 194 17.58 -2.48 -10.89
C VAL A 194 18.78 -2.33 -9.95
N ASN A 195 19.27 -3.42 -9.37
CA ASN A 195 20.34 -3.40 -8.36
C ASN A 195 21.55 -4.29 -8.70
N ASP A 196 21.45 -5.24 -9.64
CA ASP A 196 22.63 -6.04 -10.01
C ASP A 196 23.68 -5.19 -10.72
N GLY A 197 24.92 -5.33 -10.30
CA GLY A 197 26.04 -4.51 -10.80
C GLY A 197 25.95 -3.03 -10.43
N VAL A 198 25.01 -2.64 -9.56
CA VAL A 198 24.90 -1.29 -9.01
C VAL A 198 25.63 -1.23 -7.68
N GLU A 199 26.50 -0.22 -7.53
CA GLU A 199 27.21 0.02 -6.27
C GLU A 199 26.24 0.14 -5.08
N PRO A 200 26.55 -0.44 -3.91
CA PRO A 200 25.63 -0.51 -2.77
C PRO A 200 25.00 0.84 -2.36
N GLU A 201 25.79 1.93 -2.39
CA GLU A 201 25.33 3.29 -2.08
C GLU A 201 24.32 3.85 -3.09
N ASN A 202 24.28 3.26 -4.29
CA ASN A 202 23.38 3.64 -5.37
C ASN A 202 22.21 2.67 -5.54
N GLN A 203 22.19 1.49 -4.92
CA GLN A 203 21.03 0.58 -5.00
C GLN A 203 19.74 1.26 -4.53
N ILE A 204 18.58 0.91 -5.08
CA ILE A 204 17.28 1.43 -4.60
C ILE A 204 16.66 0.42 -3.62
N PRO A 205 16.25 0.83 -2.41
CA PRO A 205 15.50 -0.03 -1.50
C PRO A 205 14.19 -0.49 -2.14
N LEU A 206 13.94 -1.80 -2.12
CA LEU A 206 12.71 -2.40 -2.61
C LEU A 206 11.78 -2.75 -1.45
N ILE A 207 10.53 -2.34 -1.55
CA ILE A 207 9.47 -2.72 -0.61
C ILE A 207 8.52 -3.68 -1.32
N ALA A 208 8.40 -4.89 -0.81
CA ALA A 208 7.53 -5.91 -1.40
C ALA A 208 6.06 -5.65 -1.01
N ALA A 209 5.15 -5.70 -1.98
CA ALA A 209 3.72 -5.53 -1.75
C ALA A 209 2.89 -6.56 -2.54
N GLY A 210 1.78 -7.01 -1.95
CA GLY A 210 0.88 -8.00 -2.53
C GLY A 210 1.08 -9.39 -1.94
N GLY A 211 -0.01 -10.05 -1.53
CA GLY A 211 0.03 -11.39 -0.92
C GLY A 211 0.63 -11.47 0.50
N ILE A 212 1.33 -10.43 0.96
CA ILE A 212 1.99 -10.39 2.27
C ILE A 212 0.99 -9.97 3.36
N ILE A 213 0.72 -10.88 4.29
CA ILE A 213 -0.27 -10.70 5.37
C ILE A 213 0.33 -10.87 6.76
N GLU A 214 1.32 -11.74 6.90
CA GLU A 214 1.95 -12.07 8.18
C GLU A 214 3.42 -12.49 7.98
N GLN A 215 4.10 -12.82 9.08
CA GLN A 215 5.55 -13.04 9.15
C GLN A 215 6.11 -14.05 8.15
N ARG A 216 5.36 -15.07 7.73
CA ARG A 216 5.83 -16.05 6.74
C ARG A 216 6.03 -15.39 5.37
N GLY A 217 5.03 -14.66 4.90
CA GLY A 217 5.12 -13.91 3.64
C GLY A 217 6.14 -12.79 3.73
N ALA A 218 6.23 -12.11 4.89
CA ALA A 218 7.23 -11.07 5.09
C ALA A 218 8.66 -11.64 5.09
N GLY A 219 8.90 -12.77 5.77
CA GLY A 219 10.20 -13.44 5.77
C GLY A 219 10.60 -13.91 4.38
N ALA A 220 9.67 -14.49 3.60
CA ALA A 220 9.91 -14.85 2.21
C ALA A 220 10.32 -13.62 1.37
N ALA A 221 9.63 -12.48 1.50
CA ALA A 221 9.99 -11.26 0.80
C ALA A 221 11.39 -10.73 1.17
N MET A 222 11.79 -10.83 2.45
CA MET A 222 13.15 -10.45 2.86
C MET A 222 14.21 -11.35 2.19
N VAL A 223 13.95 -12.67 2.11
CA VAL A 223 14.85 -13.62 1.43
C VAL A 223 14.96 -13.31 -0.08
N LEU A 224 13.87 -12.86 -0.69
CA LEU A 224 13.82 -12.44 -2.09
C LEU A 224 14.48 -11.07 -2.37
N GLY A 225 15.09 -10.43 -1.37
CA GLY A 225 15.84 -9.17 -1.55
C GLY A 225 15.08 -7.89 -1.19
N ALA A 226 13.92 -7.98 -0.53
CA ALA A 226 13.24 -6.77 -0.05
C ALA A 226 13.95 -6.13 1.16
N ALA A 227 13.92 -4.80 1.21
CA ALA A 227 14.35 -4.02 2.37
C ALA A 227 13.24 -3.88 3.44
N GLY A 228 12.00 -4.22 3.07
CA GLY A 228 10.81 -4.18 3.92
C GLY A 228 9.57 -4.62 3.14
N VAL A 229 8.42 -4.60 3.79
CA VAL A 229 7.15 -5.06 3.20
C VAL A 229 6.03 -4.06 3.43
N ALA A 230 5.14 -3.93 2.44
CA ALA A 230 3.91 -3.18 2.56
C ALA A 230 2.70 -4.11 2.56
N MET A 231 1.84 -3.91 3.57
CA MET A 231 0.61 -4.67 3.72
C MET A 231 -0.60 -3.75 3.53
N GLY A 232 -1.58 -4.20 2.75
CA GLY A 232 -2.88 -3.53 2.61
C GLY A 232 -3.96 -4.36 3.29
N THR A 233 -4.27 -5.53 2.73
CA THR A 233 -5.35 -6.42 3.19
C THR A 233 -5.27 -6.79 4.67
N ARG A 234 -4.07 -6.98 5.23
CA ARG A 234 -3.88 -7.23 6.67
C ARG A 234 -4.35 -6.05 7.53
N PHE A 235 -4.09 -4.81 7.11
CA PHE A 235 -4.48 -3.61 7.83
C PHE A 235 -5.94 -3.19 7.60
N LEU A 236 -6.64 -3.74 6.59
CA LEU A 236 -8.10 -3.62 6.51
C LEU A 236 -8.79 -4.22 7.76
N ALA A 237 -8.15 -5.22 8.38
CA ALA A 237 -8.57 -5.82 9.64
C ALA A 237 -7.80 -5.23 10.85
N SER A 238 -7.56 -3.91 10.85
CA SER A 238 -7.10 -3.19 12.05
C SER A 238 -8.23 -2.39 12.71
N ARG A 239 -8.09 -2.08 14.00
CA ARG A 239 -9.09 -1.27 14.74
C ARG A 239 -9.15 0.18 14.24
N GLU A 240 -8.02 0.67 13.73
CA GLU A 240 -7.79 2.06 13.31
C GLU A 240 -8.16 2.33 11.86
N ALA A 241 -8.45 1.30 11.06
CA ALA A 241 -8.87 1.46 9.67
C ALA A 241 -10.25 2.13 9.58
N THR A 242 -10.38 3.16 8.74
CA THR A 242 -11.65 3.84 8.45
C THR A 242 -12.45 3.00 7.45
N ILE A 243 -13.10 1.94 7.94
CA ILE A 243 -13.73 0.93 7.09
C ILE A 243 -15.12 0.57 7.61
N ASN A 244 -16.05 0.27 6.68
CA ASN A 244 -17.35 -0.26 7.07
C ASN A 244 -17.18 -1.61 7.79
N ARG A 245 -17.92 -1.84 8.88
CA ARG A 245 -17.79 -3.08 9.66
C ARG A 245 -18.21 -4.34 8.89
N GLY A 246 -19.18 -4.23 7.98
CA GLY A 246 -19.53 -5.30 7.04
C GLY A 246 -18.39 -5.65 6.09
N TYR A 247 -17.67 -4.65 5.57
CA TYR A 247 -16.44 -4.86 4.78
C TYR A 247 -15.38 -5.56 5.64
N GLN A 248 -15.05 -5.01 6.81
CA GLN A 248 -14.02 -5.59 7.68
C GLN A 248 -14.33 -7.03 8.08
N ARG A 249 -15.61 -7.34 8.38
CA ARG A 249 -16.06 -8.70 8.65
C ARG A 249 -15.88 -9.60 7.43
N HIS A 250 -16.25 -9.14 6.23
CA HIS A 250 -16.04 -9.89 4.99
C HIS A 250 -14.56 -10.24 4.76
N ILE A 251 -13.63 -9.35 5.11
CA ILE A 251 -12.18 -9.62 5.05
C ILE A 251 -11.76 -10.75 6.00
N VAL A 252 -12.30 -10.76 7.22
CA VAL A 252 -11.96 -11.76 8.25
C VAL A 252 -12.60 -13.12 7.96
N ASP A 253 -13.83 -13.12 7.45
CA ASP A 253 -14.59 -14.34 7.15
C ASP A 253 -14.11 -15.02 5.85
N ALA A 254 -13.52 -14.25 4.93
CA ALA A 254 -13.02 -14.77 3.67
C ALA A 254 -11.86 -15.75 3.84
N SER A 255 -11.84 -16.80 3.02
CA SER A 255 -10.78 -17.80 2.95
C SER A 255 -10.53 -18.20 1.50
N ASP A 256 -9.49 -19.01 1.25
CA ASP A 256 -9.13 -19.47 -0.10
C ASP A 256 -9.08 -18.31 -1.13
N GLY A 257 -8.23 -17.33 -0.85
CA GLY A 257 -8.27 -16.06 -1.59
C GLY A 257 -7.90 -16.18 -3.07
N GLY A 258 -7.26 -17.28 -3.50
CA GLY A 258 -7.06 -17.57 -4.91
C GLY A 258 -8.36 -17.87 -5.65
N GLN A 259 -9.31 -18.53 -4.99
CA GLN A 259 -10.64 -18.85 -5.54
C GLN A 259 -11.67 -17.78 -5.24
N ASN A 260 -11.56 -17.10 -4.10
CA ASN A 260 -12.54 -16.12 -3.63
C ASN A 260 -12.14 -14.67 -3.88
N THR A 261 -11.06 -14.41 -4.63
CA THR A 261 -10.79 -13.08 -5.18
C THR A 261 -10.72 -13.14 -6.69
N VAL A 262 -11.12 -12.05 -7.33
CA VAL A 262 -11.10 -11.91 -8.78
C VAL A 262 -10.62 -10.53 -9.16
N ARG A 263 -9.95 -10.44 -10.31
CA ARG A 263 -9.63 -9.15 -10.91
C ARG A 263 -10.68 -8.79 -11.94
N THR A 264 -11.24 -7.60 -11.77
CA THR A 264 -12.37 -7.16 -12.60
C THR A 264 -12.47 -5.64 -12.60
N GLN A 265 -13.11 -5.11 -13.65
CA GLN A 265 -13.55 -3.72 -13.70
C GLN A 265 -14.95 -3.52 -13.13
N LEU A 266 -15.70 -4.60 -12.94
CA LEU A 266 -17.10 -4.57 -12.52
C LEU A 266 -17.31 -3.68 -11.29
N TYR A 267 -16.49 -3.87 -10.26
CA TYR A 267 -16.62 -3.11 -9.01
C TYR A 267 -16.36 -1.61 -9.19
N ASN A 268 -15.47 -1.22 -10.11
CA ASN A 268 -15.26 0.18 -10.45
C ASN A 268 -16.52 0.73 -11.13
N TRP A 269 -17.05 0.00 -12.11
CA TRP A 269 -18.23 0.39 -12.88
C TRP A 269 -19.49 0.50 -12.03
N LEU A 270 -19.72 -0.43 -11.10
CA LEU A 270 -20.84 -0.40 -10.15
C LEU A 270 -20.73 0.79 -9.18
N ARG A 271 -19.52 1.26 -8.89
CA ARG A 271 -19.23 2.47 -8.09
C ARG A 271 -19.19 3.76 -8.92
N GLY A 272 -19.48 3.70 -10.22
CA GLY A 272 -19.42 4.84 -11.14
C GLY A 272 -17.99 5.27 -11.53
N GLU A 273 -16.95 4.53 -11.13
CA GLU A 273 -15.57 4.80 -11.50
C GLU A 273 -15.27 4.23 -12.90
N ARG A 274 -15.23 5.09 -13.91
CA ARG A 274 -14.99 4.68 -15.32
C ARG A 274 -13.62 5.10 -15.88
N ASN A 275 -12.86 5.89 -15.14
CA ASN A 275 -11.72 6.64 -15.68
C ASN A 275 -10.34 6.07 -15.31
N TRP A 276 -10.28 4.83 -14.81
CA TRP A 276 -9.00 4.18 -14.54
C TRP A 276 -8.18 4.05 -15.84
N PRO A 277 -6.85 4.27 -15.82
CA PRO A 277 -6.04 4.16 -17.02
C PRO A 277 -6.13 2.76 -17.66
N ALA A 278 -5.92 2.67 -18.98
CA ALA A 278 -5.98 1.41 -19.70
C ALA A 278 -4.97 0.38 -19.15
N GLY A 279 -5.37 -0.89 -19.09
CA GLY A 279 -4.55 -1.97 -18.56
C GLY A 279 -4.41 -1.97 -17.03
N TRP A 280 -5.29 -1.27 -16.31
CA TRP A 280 -5.43 -1.35 -14.85
C TRP A 280 -6.78 -1.96 -14.51
N ASP A 281 -6.83 -2.96 -13.63
CA ASP A 281 -8.05 -3.48 -13.02
C ASP A 281 -7.89 -3.57 -11.50
N ALA A 282 -8.93 -4.01 -10.79
CA ALA A 282 -8.89 -4.16 -9.34
C ALA A 282 -9.18 -5.60 -8.91
N ARG A 283 -8.44 -6.06 -7.90
CA ARG A 283 -8.73 -7.31 -7.20
C ARG A 283 -9.68 -7.08 -6.03
N GLY A 284 -10.78 -7.82 -6.01
CA GLY A 284 -11.73 -7.84 -4.90
C GLY A 284 -12.27 -9.24 -4.61
N LEU A 285 -12.90 -9.39 -3.45
CA LEU A 285 -13.60 -10.61 -3.07
C LEU A 285 -14.81 -10.84 -3.97
N VAL A 286 -14.97 -12.09 -4.39
CA VAL A 286 -16.16 -12.55 -5.11
C VAL A 286 -17.39 -12.38 -4.22
N ASN A 287 -18.47 -11.87 -4.79
CA ASN A 287 -19.76 -11.65 -4.13
C ASN A 287 -20.90 -11.78 -5.16
N GLU A 288 -22.15 -11.56 -4.76
CA GLU A 288 -23.30 -11.73 -5.65
C GLU A 288 -23.23 -10.84 -6.91
N SER A 289 -22.69 -9.62 -6.80
CA SER A 289 -22.52 -8.75 -7.96
C SER A 289 -21.60 -9.38 -9.01
N TRP A 290 -20.50 -9.99 -8.58
CA TRP A 290 -19.62 -10.71 -9.51
C TRP A 290 -20.27 -11.97 -10.05
N ARG A 291 -20.95 -12.76 -9.20
CA ARG A 291 -21.59 -14.02 -9.64
C ARG A 291 -22.68 -13.76 -10.67
N ASP A 292 -23.42 -12.68 -10.52
CA ASP A 292 -24.41 -12.24 -11.51
C ASP A 292 -23.73 -11.81 -12.82
N HIS A 293 -22.64 -11.05 -12.74
CA HIS A 293 -21.87 -10.68 -13.94
C HIS A 293 -21.32 -11.90 -14.69
N ASP A 294 -20.76 -12.87 -13.98
CA ASP A 294 -20.23 -14.11 -14.55
C ASP A 294 -21.32 -14.97 -15.20
N LYS A 295 -22.54 -14.96 -14.65
CA LYS A 295 -23.74 -15.59 -15.22
C LYS A 295 -24.37 -14.80 -16.39
N GLY A 296 -23.81 -13.66 -16.76
CA GLY A 296 -24.32 -12.83 -17.85
C GLY A 296 -25.56 -12.00 -17.51
N VAL A 297 -25.81 -11.72 -16.23
CA VAL A 297 -26.84 -10.74 -15.83
C VAL A 297 -26.49 -9.37 -16.41
N GLU A 298 -27.49 -8.71 -17.00
CA GLU A 298 -27.34 -7.39 -17.61
C GLU A 298 -26.79 -6.37 -16.60
N PHE A 299 -25.89 -5.50 -17.06
CA PHE A 299 -25.12 -4.61 -16.18
C PHE A 299 -26.00 -3.61 -15.44
N GLU A 300 -26.97 -2.99 -16.10
CA GLU A 300 -27.88 -2.03 -15.48
C GLU A 300 -28.71 -2.69 -14.39
N ARG A 301 -29.20 -3.92 -14.62
CA ARG A 301 -29.86 -4.72 -13.59
C ARG A 301 -28.95 -4.99 -12.39
N ASN A 302 -27.69 -5.38 -12.62
CA ASN A 302 -26.74 -5.61 -11.55
C ASN A 302 -26.43 -4.31 -10.79
N ARG A 303 -26.35 -3.17 -11.48
CA ARG A 303 -26.16 -1.83 -10.90
C ARG A 303 -27.32 -1.43 -9.99
N GLU A 304 -28.56 -1.71 -10.36
CA GLU A 304 -29.73 -1.51 -9.50
C GLU A 304 -29.62 -2.32 -8.20
N LEU A 305 -29.33 -3.62 -8.31
CA LEU A 305 -29.18 -4.52 -7.16
C LEU A 305 -28.02 -4.09 -6.25
N TYR A 306 -26.93 -3.60 -6.83
CA TYR A 306 -25.82 -3.01 -6.08
C TYR A 306 -26.26 -1.76 -5.30
N ALA A 307 -27.00 -0.85 -5.94
CA ALA A 307 -27.52 0.36 -5.30
C ALA A 307 -28.53 0.04 -4.18
N GLU A 308 -29.36 -1.00 -4.35
CA GLU A 308 -30.24 -1.51 -3.30
C GLU A 308 -29.46 -2.07 -2.11
N ALA A 309 -28.39 -2.84 -2.36
CA ALA A 309 -27.54 -3.39 -1.31
C ALA A 309 -26.80 -2.29 -0.53
N ALA A 310 -26.39 -1.21 -1.18
CA ALA A 310 -25.75 -0.06 -0.53
C ALA A 310 -26.67 0.59 0.54
N LYS A 311 -27.99 0.54 0.35
CA LYS A 311 -28.97 1.04 1.32
C LYS A 311 -29.15 0.14 2.55
N LYS A 312 -28.62 -1.09 2.54
CA LYS A 312 -28.74 -2.07 3.63
C LYS A 312 -27.66 -1.92 4.71
N GLY A 313 -26.79 -0.91 4.62
CA GLY A 313 -25.70 -0.71 5.57
C GLY A 313 -24.74 -1.91 5.59
N GLU A 314 -24.53 -2.50 6.78
CA GLU A 314 -23.67 -3.69 6.92
C GLU A 314 -24.16 -4.90 6.13
N GLY A 315 -25.49 -5.06 5.96
CA GLY A 315 -26.08 -6.18 5.24
C GLY A 315 -25.83 -6.17 3.72
N GLY A 316 -25.23 -5.11 3.18
CA GLY A 316 -24.78 -5.06 1.78
C GLY A 316 -23.46 -5.78 1.52
N TRP A 317 -22.71 -6.12 2.57
CA TRP A 317 -21.37 -6.71 2.50
C TRP A 317 -21.40 -8.23 2.76
N GLY A 318 -20.25 -8.88 2.63
CA GLY A 318 -20.13 -10.33 2.80
C GLY A 318 -20.25 -11.11 1.49
N GLU A 319 -20.13 -12.44 1.60
CA GLU A 319 -20.17 -13.36 0.46
C GLU A 319 -21.49 -13.26 -0.32
N ARG A 320 -22.61 -13.20 0.42
CA ARG A 320 -23.96 -12.97 -0.13
C ARG A 320 -24.30 -11.49 -0.32
N GLY A 321 -23.36 -10.61 -0.02
CA GLY A 321 -23.47 -9.18 -0.24
C GLY A 321 -23.22 -8.82 -1.71
N ARG A 322 -23.32 -7.53 -2.02
CA ARG A 322 -23.09 -6.98 -3.36
C ARG A 322 -22.03 -5.88 -3.37
N MET A 323 -21.69 -5.33 -2.22
CA MET A 323 -20.75 -4.22 -2.09
C MET A 323 -19.31 -4.64 -2.45
N ALA A 324 -18.62 -3.77 -3.20
CA ALA A 324 -17.25 -4.00 -3.66
C ALA A 324 -16.28 -4.09 -2.49
N THR A 325 -15.63 -5.25 -2.34
CA THR A 325 -14.71 -5.53 -1.23
C THR A 325 -13.32 -5.80 -1.79
N TYR A 326 -12.45 -4.79 -1.88
CA TYR A 326 -11.11 -4.95 -2.43
C TYR A 326 -10.15 -5.65 -1.45
N ALA A 327 -9.58 -6.77 -1.85
CA ALA A 327 -8.72 -7.60 -1.02
C ALA A 327 -7.74 -8.40 -1.87
N GLY A 328 -6.56 -8.70 -1.32
CA GLY A 328 -5.54 -9.51 -1.99
C GLY A 328 -5.79 -11.01 -1.82
N THR A 329 -5.07 -11.82 -2.60
CA THR A 329 -5.17 -13.30 -2.59
C THR A 329 -4.80 -13.91 -1.23
N GLY A 330 -4.03 -13.19 -0.41
CA GLY A 330 -3.68 -13.60 0.95
C GLY A 330 -4.81 -13.49 1.99
N VAL A 331 -6.02 -13.03 1.61
CA VAL A 331 -7.12 -12.72 2.55
C VAL A 331 -7.41 -13.83 3.57
N GLY A 332 -7.31 -15.11 3.18
CA GLY A 332 -7.53 -16.24 4.09
C GLY A 332 -6.54 -16.37 5.25
N LEU A 333 -5.46 -15.59 5.25
CA LEU A 333 -4.51 -15.47 6.36
C LEU A 333 -4.91 -14.40 7.38
N VAL A 334 -5.96 -13.62 7.11
CA VAL A 334 -6.46 -12.56 8.01
C VAL A 334 -7.39 -13.15 9.06
N ARG A 335 -6.82 -13.70 10.15
CA ARG A 335 -7.57 -14.46 11.17
C ARG A 335 -8.34 -13.63 12.23
N GLY A 336 -8.54 -12.33 12.00
CA GLY A 336 -9.25 -11.47 12.95
C GLY A 336 -8.77 -10.03 12.97
N VAL A 337 -9.49 -9.19 13.71
CA VAL A 337 -9.20 -7.76 13.88
C VAL A 337 -8.22 -7.54 15.02
N LYS A 338 -7.14 -6.78 14.78
CA LYS A 338 -6.08 -6.47 15.77
C LYS A 338 -5.78 -4.97 15.79
N GLY A 339 -5.03 -4.51 16.79
CA GLY A 339 -4.44 -3.16 16.72
C GLY A 339 -3.39 -3.09 15.61
N ALA A 340 -3.27 -1.98 14.89
CA ALA A 340 -2.28 -1.84 13.83
C ALA A 340 -0.84 -1.98 14.37
N GLY A 341 -0.57 -1.45 15.57
CA GLY A 341 0.72 -1.63 16.23
C GLY A 341 1.01 -3.07 16.65
N GLU A 342 -0.03 -3.82 17.04
CA GLU A 342 0.08 -5.27 17.33
C GLU A 342 0.45 -6.03 16.05
N ILE A 343 -0.21 -5.72 14.92
CA ILE A 343 0.10 -6.31 13.60
C ILE A 343 1.56 -6.04 13.22
N VAL A 344 2.02 -4.79 13.36
CA VAL A 344 3.42 -4.43 13.04
C VAL A 344 4.41 -5.25 13.87
N SER A 345 4.19 -5.33 15.17
CA SER A 345 5.09 -6.04 16.10
C SER A 345 5.10 -7.54 15.84
N GLU A 346 3.92 -8.15 15.70
CA GLU A 346 3.77 -9.60 15.43
C GLU A 346 4.48 -10.01 14.13
N VAL A 347 4.28 -9.25 13.06
CA VAL A 347 4.93 -9.56 11.77
C VAL A 347 6.43 -9.39 11.89
N ARG A 348 6.91 -8.27 12.43
CA ARG A 348 8.35 -7.99 12.54
C ARG A 348 9.07 -9.04 13.40
N ASP A 349 8.54 -9.32 14.59
CA ASP A 349 9.14 -10.25 15.54
C ASP A 349 9.05 -11.71 15.04
N GLY A 350 8.01 -12.01 14.28
CA GLY A 350 7.80 -13.32 13.68
C GLY A 350 8.78 -13.65 12.55
N ILE A 351 9.27 -12.65 11.79
CA ILE A 351 10.17 -12.86 10.64
C ILE A 351 11.40 -13.66 11.04
N ARG A 352 12.09 -13.25 12.12
CA ARG A 352 13.31 -13.93 12.59
C ARG A 352 13.03 -15.39 12.95
N LYS A 353 11.89 -15.67 13.60
CA LYS A 353 11.50 -17.03 14.00
C LYS A 353 11.26 -17.91 12.77
N VAL A 354 10.57 -17.39 11.76
CA VAL A 354 10.31 -18.13 10.51
C VAL A 354 11.62 -18.44 9.78
N ILE A 355 12.50 -17.44 9.61
CA ILE A 355 13.78 -17.62 8.92
C ILE A 355 14.68 -18.58 9.68
N SER A 356 14.81 -18.43 11.00
CA SER A 356 15.65 -19.31 11.83
C SER A 356 15.16 -20.75 11.79
N ARG A 357 13.84 -20.95 11.83
CA ARG A 357 13.26 -22.30 11.70
C ARG A 357 13.61 -22.93 10.36
N ALA A 358 13.38 -22.22 9.26
CA ALA A 358 13.70 -22.73 7.92
C ALA A 358 15.20 -23.04 7.78
N SER A 359 16.06 -22.18 8.29
CA SER A 359 17.51 -22.38 8.26
C SER A 359 17.99 -23.58 9.08
N ASN A 360 17.28 -23.97 10.13
CA ASN A 360 17.62 -25.13 10.95
C ASN A 360 17.13 -26.46 10.37
N GLU A 361 16.17 -26.41 9.43
CA GLU A 361 15.58 -27.58 8.78
C GLU A 361 16.30 -27.98 7.47
N LEU A 362 17.12 -27.08 6.91
CA LEU A 362 18.00 -27.29 5.74
C LEU A 362 19.40 -27.68 6.17
#